data_AF-A0AA41HD31-F1
#
_entry.id   AF-A0AA41HD31-F1
#
_cell.length_a   1.000
_cell.length_b   1.000
_cell.length_c   1.000
_cell.angle_alpha   90.00
_cell.angle_beta   90.00
_cell.angle_gamma   90.00
#
_symmetry.space_group_name_H-M   'P 1'
#
loop_
_entity.id
_entity.type
_entity.pdbx_description
1 polymer ?
#
loop_
_entity_poly.entity_id
_entity_poly.type
_entity_poly.pdbx_seq_one_letter_code
_entity_poly.pdbx_strand_id
1 'polypeptide(L)'
;MKNTLPKLVAAALLSVSGLASASVLAPCSLTDIFFDVPGVSVSTCSGFVPGNVINSSPAATATVSAILATDFGFTGQSGAPIISINVSADPITHVTTYDFPQLLTGDVIVGLHFGNGGTTGNGTAFYEFNAGSGVDKFYTSLQASSNAGLYKIAPVPEPTTYAMLAAGLGLVGVIARRRKARA
;
A
#
# COMPACT_ATOMS: atom_id res chain seq x y z
N MET A 1 -40.15 -58.46 10.66
CA MET A 1 -40.75 -57.18 10.22
C MET A 1 -39.76 -56.08 10.54
N LYS A 2 -39.19 -55.47 9.50
CA LYS A 2 -38.22 -54.36 9.56
C LYS A 2 -39.02 -53.05 9.59
N ASN A 3 -38.52 -52.02 10.28
CA ASN A 3 -38.73 -50.58 10.01
C ASN A 3 -37.96 -49.77 11.09
N THR A 4 -36.67 -49.49 10.92
CA THR A 4 -36.02 -48.31 10.25
C THR A 4 -36.26 -46.97 10.95
N LEU A 5 -35.21 -46.47 11.63
CA LEU A 5 -35.06 -45.11 12.16
C LEU A 5 -35.07 -44.05 11.03
N PRO A 6 -35.54 -42.82 11.28
CA PRO A 6 -35.37 -41.73 10.32
C PRO A 6 -33.95 -41.17 10.40
N LYS A 7 -33.32 -41.02 9.22
CA LYS A 7 -32.02 -40.39 9.03
C LYS A 7 -32.16 -38.87 9.18
N LEU A 8 -31.41 -38.28 10.09
CA LEU A 8 -31.16 -36.83 10.10
C LEU A 8 -30.33 -36.47 8.86
N VAL A 9 -30.92 -35.71 7.94
CA VAL A 9 -30.21 -35.08 6.83
C VAL A 9 -29.73 -33.72 7.31
N ALA A 10 -28.43 -33.58 7.56
CA ALA A 10 -27.79 -32.30 7.80
C ALA A 10 -27.68 -31.55 6.47
N ALA A 11 -28.53 -30.56 6.25
CA ALA A 11 -28.39 -29.62 5.15
C ALA A 11 -27.24 -28.66 5.48
N ALA A 12 -26.09 -28.86 4.84
CA ALA A 12 -24.99 -27.91 4.86
C ALA A 12 -25.42 -26.66 4.07
N LEU A 13 -25.81 -25.61 4.79
CA LEU A 13 -25.99 -24.27 4.24
C LEU A 13 -24.61 -23.78 3.78
N LEU A 14 -24.33 -23.88 2.47
CA LEU A 14 -23.26 -23.08 1.86
C LEU A 14 -23.69 -21.63 1.95
N SER A 15 -23.22 -20.93 2.98
CA SER A 15 -23.25 -19.48 3.03
C SER A 15 -22.34 -18.96 1.90
N VAL A 16 -22.94 -18.56 0.78
CA VAL A 16 -22.27 -17.72 -0.20
C VAL A 16 -22.07 -16.37 0.50
N SER A 17 -20.88 -16.15 1.03
CA SER A 17 -20.44 -14.84 1.49
C SER A 17 -20.40 -13.93 0.25
N GLY A 18 -21.50 -13.21 0.03
CA GLY A 18 -21.51 -12.10 -0.91
C GLY A 18 -20.41 -11.13 -0.52
N LEU A 19 -19.46 -10.91 -1.42
CA LEU A 19 -18.50 -9.81 -1.33
C LEU A 19 -19.34 -8.54 -1.29
N ALA A 20 -19.46 -7.93 -0.12
CA ALA A 20 -20.02 -6.60 0.01
C ALA A 20 -19.08 -5.66 -0.75
N SER A 21 -19.45 -5.26 -1.96
CA SER A 21 -18.78 -4.18 -2.68
C SER A 21 -18.85 -2.95 -1.78
N ALA A 22 -17.69 -2.41 -1.38
CA ALA A 22 -17.65 -1.17 -0.63
C ALA A 22 -18.40 -0.10 -1.42
N SER A 23 -19.42 0.51 -0.80
CA SER A 23 -20.15 1.62 -1.43
C SER A 23 -19.17 2.75 -1.72
N VAL A 24 -18.99 3.14 -2.97
CA VAL A 24 -18.09 4.24 -3.34
C VAL A 24 -18.81 5.58 -3.13
N LEU A 25 -18.26 6.47 -2.32
CA LEU A 25 -18.76 7.82 -2.03
C LEU A 25 -18.57 8.75 -3.24
N ALA A 26 -17.43 8.62 -3.92
CA ALA A 26 -17.09 9.33 -5.15
C ALA A 26 -16.05 8.51 -5.96
N PRO A 27 -16.05 8.56 -7.30
CA PRO A 27 -14.97 7.98 -8.08
C PRO A 27 -13.66 8.73 -7.82
N CYS A 28 -12.53 8.01 -7.92
CA CYS A 28 -11.20 8.62 -7.97
C CYS A 28 -10.83 8.95 -9.43
N SER A 29 -9.85 9.84 -9.61
CA SER A 29 -9.21 10.15 -10.88
C SER A 29 -7.73 9.78 -10.85
N LEU A 30 -7.20 9.36 -12.01
CA LEU A 30 -5.76 9.15 -12.20
C LEU A 30 -4.94 10.44 -12.11
N THR A 31 -5.62 11.59 -12.08
CA THR A 31 -5.01 12.92 -11.93
C THR A 31 -5.27 13.54 -10.57
N ASP A 32 -5.91 12.82 -9.63
CA ASP A 32 -6.15 13.33 -8.28
C ASP A 32 -4.84 13.56 -7.53
N ILE A 33 -3.81 12.75 -7.84
CA ILE A 33 -2.46 12.95 -7.38
C ILE A 33 -1.51 13.18 -8.57
N PHE A 34 -0.46 13.96 -8.34
CA PHE A 34 0.54 14.30 -9.34
C PHE A 34 1.95 14.31 -8.75
N PHE A 35 2.95 14.25 -9.63
CA PHE A 35 4.35 14.08 -9.29
C PHE A 35 5.19 15.18 -9.96
N ASP A 36 6.31 15.57 -9.34
CA ASP A 36 7.31 16.44 -9.97
C ASP A 36 8.33 15.64 -10.80
N VAL A 37 8.28 14.30 -10.73
CA VAL A 37 9.12 13.39 -11.50
C VAL A 37 8.50 13.13 -12.88
N PRO A 38 9.20 13.48 -13.99
CA PRO A 38 8.70 13.24 -15.33
C PRO A 38 8.43 11.76 -15.62
N GLY A 39 7.27 11.47 -16.23
CA GLY A 39 6.90 10.11 -16.63
C GLY A 39 6.30 9.25 -15.52
N VAL A 40 6.19 9.77 -14.29
CA VAL A 40 5.45 9.11 -13.21
C VAL A 40 4.01 9.60 -13.22
N SER A 41 3.07 8.67 -13.29
CA SER A 41 1.63 8.93 -13.21
C SER A 41 0.91 7.78 -12.51
N VAL A 42 -0.29 8.05 -12.00
CA VAL A 42 -1.17 7.02 -11.46
C VAL A 42 -1.57 6.06 -12.56
N SER A 43 -1.41 4.76 -12.34
CA SER A 43 -1.85 3.70 -13.24
C SER A 43 -3.24 3.19 -12.88
N THR A 44 -3.54 3.11 -11.58
CA THR A 44 -4.78 2.54 -11.05
C THR A 44 -5.23 3.32 -9.83
N CYS A 45 -6.54 3.47 -9.62
CA CYS A 45 -7.08 3.99 -8.37
C CYS A 45 -8.34 3.24 -7.95
N SER A 46 -8.57 3.17 -6.64
CA SER A 46 -9.83 2.73 -6.02
C SER A 46 -10.59 3.96 -5.57
N GLY A 47 -11.88 4.03 -5.90
CA GLY A 47 -12.76 5.12 -5.51
C GLY A 47 -12.85 5.34 -4.00
N PHE A 48 -13.41 6.48 -3.60
CA PHE A 48 -13.49 6.89 -2.21
C PHE A 48 -14.45 5.99 -1.43
N VAL A 49 -13.92 5.14 -0.57
CA VAL A 49 -14.71 4.34 0.38
C VAL A 49 -15.08 5.22 1.58
N PRO A 50 -16.34 5.21 2.07
CA PRO A 50 -16.78 6.01 3.19
C PRO A 50 -15.96 5.80 4.46
N GLY A 51 -15.59 6.91 5.09
CA GLY A 51 -14.84 6.93 6.35
C GLY A 51 -13.34 6.74 6.20
N ASN A 52 -12.64 6.80 7.33
CA ASN A 52 -11.20 6.59 7.42
C ASN A 52 -10.88 5.09 7.54
N VAL A 53 -10.79 4.39 6.40
CA VAL A 53 -10.45 2.94 6.39
C VAL A 53 -8.94 2.69 6.55
N ILE A 54 -8.13 3.72 6.76
CA ILE A 54 -6.69 3.62 7.03
C ILE A 54 -6.34 4.00 8.47
N ASN A 55 -7.30 3.87 9.38
CA ASN A 55 -7.16 4.18 10.82
C ASN A 55 -6.53 3.04 11.65
N SER A 56 -6.02 1.99 11.01
CA SER A 56 -5.40 0.81 11.65
C SER A 56 -6.29 0.00 12.61
N SER A 57 -7.61 0.26 12.66
CA SER A 57 -8.54 -0.61 13.39
C SER A 57 -8.71 -1.96 12.68
N PRO A 58 -9.03 -3.06 13.38
CA PRO A 58 -9.17 -4.37 12.75
C PRO A 58 -10.21 -4.44 11.61
N ALA A 59 -11.30 -3.67 11.72
CA ALA A 59 -12.31 -3.59 10.67
C ALA A 59 -11.80 -2.82 9.44
N ALA A 60 -11.00 -1.78 9.68
CA ALA A 60 -10.40 -0.98 8.63
C ALA A 60 -9.32 -1.78 7.89
N THR A 61 -8.46 -2.51 8.58
CA THR A 61 -7.43 -3.36 7.95
C THR A 61 -8.04 -4.51 7.12
N ALA A 62 -9.16 -5.09 7.55
CA ALA A 62 -9.90 -6.06 6.73
C ALA A 62 -10.44 -5.42 5.43
N THR A 63 -10.98 -4.20 5.53
CA THR A 63 -11.44 -3.44 4.35
C THR A 63 -10.29 -3.13 3.40
N VAL A 64 -9.16 -2.64 3.92
CA VAL A 64 -7.97 -2.32 3.13
C VAL A 64 -7.44 -3.56 2.42
N SER A 65 -7.27 -4.67 3.14
CA SER A 65 -6.76 -5.90 2.53
C SER A 65 -7.68 -6.46 1.44
N ALA A 66 -9.01 -6.28 1.58
CA ALA A 66 -9.96 -6.59 0.51
C ALA A 66 -9.75 -5.68 -0.71
N ILE A 67 -9.69 -4.36 -0.53
CA ILE A 67 -9.47 -3.38 -1.62
C ILE A 67 -8.15 -3.66 -2.36
N LEU A 68 -7.06 -3.87 -1.61
CA LEU A 68 -5.75 -4.18 -2.18
C LEU A 68 -5.80 -5.45 -3.03
N ALA A 69 -6.54 -6.48 -2.58
CA ALA A 69 -6.69 -7.71 -3.34
C ALA A 69 -7.58 -7.56 -4.58
N THR A 70 -8.73 -6.89 -4.46
CA THR A 70 -9.71 -6.81 -5.55
C THR A 70 -9.33 -5.82 -6.64
N ASP A 71 -8.82 -4.66 -6.25
CA ASP A 71 -8.68 -3.51 -7.17
C ASP A 71 -7.25 -3.39 -7.70
N PHE A 72 -6.27 -3.93 -6.96
CA PHE A 72 -4.84 -3.85 -7.29
C PHE A 72 -4.18 -5.22 -7.46
N GLY A 73 -4.91 -6.32 -7.24
CA GLY A 73 -4.34 -7.67 -7.30
C GLY A 73 -3.24 -7.93 -6.25
N PHE A 74 -3.16 -7.11 -5.20
CA PHE A 74 -2.12 -7.18 -4.19
C PHE A 74 -2.61 -7.97 -2.96
N THR A 75 -2.46 -9.29 -3.03
CA THR A 75 -2.93 -10.23 -2.00
C THR A 75 -1.92 -10.42 -0.87
N GLY A 76 -2.39 -10.70 0.35
CA GLY A 76 -1.55 -11.10 1.49
C GLY A 76 -1.00 -9.93 2.32
N GLN A 77 -1.34 -8.69 1.99
CA GLN A 77 -1.10 -7.51 2.83
C GLN A 77 -2.03 -7.55 4.06
N SER A 78 -1.53 -7.16 5.24
CA SER A 78 -2.27 -7.15 6.51
C SER A 78 -3.38 -6.09 6.60
N GLY A 79 -3.47 -5.17 5.64
CA GLY A 79 -4.26 -3.96 5.66
C GLY A 79 -3.68 -2.82 6.50
N ALA A 80 -2.54 -3.03 7.16
CA ALA A 80 -1.84 -1.99 7.90
C ALA A 80 -0.82 -1.26 7.00
N PRO A 81 -0.65 0.06 7.13
CA PRO A 81 0.37 0.78 6.38
C PRO A 81 1.77 0.29 6.77
N ILE A 82 2.63 0.12 5.78
CA ILE A 82 4.04 -0.27 5.95
C ILE A 82 4.83 0.88 6.57
N ILE A 83 4.57 2.10 6.12
CA ILE A 83 5.27 3.33 6.53
C ILE A 83 4.26 4.47 6.62
N SER A 84 4.42 5.32 7.63
CA SER A 84 3.70 6.58 7.74
C SER A 84 4.26 7.61 6.76
N ILE A 85 3.38 8.36 6.12
CA ILE A 85 3.76 9.39 5.14
C ILE A 85 3.73 10.76 5.84
N ASN A 86 4.73 11.60 5.62
CA ASN A 86 4.71 12.97 6.12
C ASN A 86 3.75 13.80 5.26
N VAL A 87 2.80 14.49 5.88
CA VAL A 87 1.76 15.25 5.17
C VAL A 87 1.88 16.73 5.53
N SER A 88 2.01 17.59 4.53
CA SER A 88 2.01 19.04 4.72
C SER A 88 1.09 19.71 3.70
N ALA A 89 0.20 20.58 4.17
CA ALA A 89 -0.68 21.36 3.32
C ALA A 89 -0.16 22.80 3.22
N ASP A 90 -0.05 23.31 1.99
CA ASP A 90 0.24 24.71 1.73
C ASP A 90 -1.07 25.52 1.82
N PRO A 91 -1.20 26.47 2.77
CA PRO A 91 -2.42 27.24 2.96
C PRO A 91 -2.72 28.25 1.85
N ILE A 92 -1.74 28.55 0.98
CA ILE A 92 -1.88 29.52 -0.11
C ILE A 92 -2.27 28.79 -1.38
N THR A 93 -1.47 27.80 -1.78
CA THR A 93 -1.69 27.07 -3.04
C THR A 93 -2.75 25.98 -2.91
N HIS A 94 -3.17 25.65 -1.68
CA HIS A 94 -4.10 24.57 -1.36
C HIS A 94 -3.63 23.20 -1.89
N VAL A 95 -2.33 23.05 -2.10
CA VAL A 95 -1.70 21.78 -2.48
C VAL A 95 -1.25 21.08 -1.21
N THR A 96 -1.60 19.80 -1.10
CA THR A 96 -1.06 18.92 -0.05
C THR A 96 0.10 18.13 -0.64
N THR A 97 1.23 18.17 0.07
CA THR A 97 2.43 17.38 -0.21
C THR A 97 2.45 16.15 0.69
N TYR A 98 2.76 15.01 0.10
CA TYR A 98 2.98 13.75 0.77
C TYR A 98 4.43 13.32 0.54
N ASP A 99 5.22 13.33 1.60
CA ASP A 99 6.67 13.11 1.58
C ASP A 99 7.00 11.77 2.26
N PHE A 100 7.68 10.90 1.51
CA PHE A 100 8.12 9.60 1.95
C PHE A 100 9.48 9.71 2.67
N PRO A 101 9.69 9.02 3.79
CA PRO A 101 10.96 9.07 4.51
C PRO A 101 12.14 8.41 3.75
N GLN A 102 11.87 7.80 2.60
CA GLN A 102 12.85 7.16 1.73
C GLN A 102 12.43 7.33 0.27
N LEU A 103 13.41 7.26 -0.64
CA LEU A 103 13.16 7.27 -2.08
C LEU A 103 12.50 5.94 -2.48
N LEU A 104 11.29 6.01 -3.04
CA LEU A 104 10.56 4.84 -3.51
C LEU A 104 10.93 4.50 -4.96
N THR A 105 10.94 3.22 -5.30
CA THR A 105 11.16 2.72 -6.66
C THR A 105 10.16 1.63 -6.98
N GLY A 106 9.94 1.36 -8.28
CA GLY A 106 9.00 0.35 -8.75
C GLY A 106 7.54 0.64 -8.37
N ASP A 107 6.71 -0.39 -8.30
CA ASP A 107 5.27 -0.22 -8.04
C ASP A 107 5.00 0.16 -6.59
N VAL A 108 4.19 1.20 -6.42
CA VAL A 108 3.82 1.77 -5.13
C VAL A 108 2.30 1.87 -5.04
N ILE A 109 1.74 1.50 -3.89
CA ILE A 109 0.33 1.75 -3.56
C ILE A 109 0.27 2.62 -2.32
N VAL A 110 -0.48 3.72 -2.40
CA VAL A 110 -0.78 4.62 -1.28
C VAL A 110 -2.28 4.66 -1.03
N GLY A 111 -2.66 4.82 0.24
CA GLY A 111 -4.04 5.09 0.65
C GLY A 111 -4.11 6.47 1.29
N LEU A 112 -5.08 7.28 0.86
CA LEU A 112 -5.26 8.67 1.31
C LEU A 112 -6.67 8.85 1.84
N HIS A 113 -6.77 9.41 3.04
CA HIS A 113 -8.04 9.73 3.67
C HIS A 113 -8.28 11.24 3.68
N PHE A 114 -9.48 11.62 3.24
CA PHE A 114 -9.97 12.98 3.21
C PHE A 114 -11.21 13.10 4.10
N GLY A 115 -11.24 14.13 4.93
CA GLY A 115 -12.36 14.43 5.80
C GLY A 115 -13.47 15.22 5.08
N ASN A 116 -14.50 15.63 5.83
CA ASN A 116 -15.65 16.36 5.31
C ASN A 116 -15.37 17.78 4.78
N GLY A 117 -14.13 18.28 4.89
CA GLY A 117 -13.78 19.63 4.46
C GLY A 117 -13.55 19.79 2.96
N GLY A 118 -13.59 18.71 2.18
CA GLY A 118 -13.32 18.69 0.73
C GLY A 118 -14.51 18.22 -0.11
N THR A 119 -14.33 18.19 -1.43
CA THR A 119 -15.36 17.78 -2.41
C THR A 119 -15.56 16.27 -2.50
N THR A 120 -14.62 15.49 -1.97
CA THR A 120 -14.64 14.01 -1.99
C THR A 120 -15.50 13.41 -0.88
N GLY A 121 -15.94 14.23 0.08
CA GLY A 121 -16.57 13.78 1.32
C GLY A 121 -15.59 13.06 2.27
N ASN A 122 -16.10 12.63 3.43
CA ASN A 122 -15.35 11.80 4.38
C ASN A 122 -15.13 10.40 3.79
N GLY A 123 -13.99 10.21 3.12
CA GLY A 123 -13.68 8.96 2.44
C GLY A 123 -12.19 8.72 2.22
N THR A 124 -11.87 7.49 1.84
CA THR A 124 -10.51 7.04 1.59
C THR A 124 -10.41 6.47 0.18
N ALA A 125 -9.42 6.95 -0.59
CA ALA A 125 -9.08 6.42 -1.90
C ALA A 125 -7.69 5.78 -1.86
N PHE A 126 -7.44 4.86 -2.79
CA PHE A 126 -6.13 4.23 -2.98
C PHE A 126 -5.63 4.48 -4.39
N TYR A 127 -4.32 4.64 -4.54
CA TYR A 127 -3.67 4.96 -5.81
C TYR A 127 -2.45 4.08 -6.00
N GLU A 128 -2.30 3.51 -7.19
CA GLU A 128 -1.11 2.80 -7.64
C GLU A 128 -0.38 3.63 -8.69
N PHE A 129 0.94 3.67 -8.57
CA PHE A 129 1.83 4.29 -9.55
C PHE A 129 3.17 3.55 -9.56
N ASN A 130 3.92 3.69 -10.66
CA ASN A 130 5.29 3.19 -10.74
C ASN A 130 6.27 4.34 -10.48
N ALA A 131 7.01 4.27 -9.39
CA ALA A 131 7.99 5.28 -8.98
C ALA A 131 9.27 5.28 -9.84
N GLY A 132 9.40 4.37 -10.82
CA GLY A 132 10.52 4.31 -11.74
C GLY A 132 11.86 4.27 -11.03
N SER A 133 12.72 5.25 -11.35
CA SER A 133 14.04 5.42 -10.75
C SER A 133 14.05 6.15 -9.40
N GLY A 134 12.90 6.66 -8.93
CA GLY A 134 12.83 7.37 -7.66
C GLY A 134 11.65 8.34 -7.56
N VAL A 135 10.82 8.18 -6.53
CA VAL A 135 9.84 9.18 -6.08
C VAL A 135 9.97 9.33 -4.57
N ASP A 136 10.23 10.54 -4.10
CA ASP A 136 10.28 10.89 -2.67
C ASP A 136 9.00 11.59 -2.21
N LYS A 137 8.21 12.16 -3.12
CA LYS A 137 6.97 12.84 -2.80
C LYS A 137 5.94 12.81 -3.93
N PHE A 138 4.70 13.07 -3.56
CA PHE A 138 3.62 13.37 -4.50
C PHE A 138 2.70 14.43 -3.92
N TYR A 139 1.80 14.92 -4.76
CA TYR A 139 0.97 16.08 -4.45
C TYR A 139 -0.49 15.81 -4.78
N THR A 140 -1.39 16.53 -4.14
CA THR A 140 -2.80 16.59 -4.52
C THR A 140 -3.36 17.99 -4.32
N SER A 141 -4.32 18.38 -5.15
CA SER A 141 -5.16 19.56 -4.94
C SER A 141 -6.48 19.22 -4.24
N LEU A 142 -6.71 17.95 -3.90
CA LEU A 142 -7.84 17.53 -3.09
C LEU A 142 -7.71 18.09 -1.67
N GLN A 143 -8.83 18.60 -1.16
CA GLN A 143 -8.90 19.27 0.14
C GLN A 143 -9.24 18.29 1.26
N ALA A 144 -8.91 18.70 2.48
CA ALA A 144 -9.20 17.96 3.72
C ALA A 144 -8.44 16.64 3.90
N SER A 145 -7.22 16.53 3.36
CA SER A 145 -6.29 15.44 3.70
C SER A 145 -6.11 15.34 5.22
N SER A 146 -6.22 14.13 5.77
CA SER A 146 -6.15 13.91 7.23
C SER A 146 -5.43 12.64 7.65
N ASN A 147 -5.30 11.66 6.76
CA ASN A 147 -4.46 10.48 7.00
C ASN A 147 -3.91 9.94 5.67
N ALA A 148 -2.75 9.33 5.71
CA ALA A 148 -2.12 8.71 4.55
C ALA A 148 -1.24 7.52 4.96
N GLY A 149 -1.23 6.48 4.14
CA GLY A 149 -0.46 5.27 4.39
C GLY A 149 0.11 4.65 3.13
N LEU A 150 1.29 4.05 3.26
CA LEU A 150 1.97 3.32 2.19
C LEU A 150 1.69 1.82 2.32
N TYR A 151 1.21 1.17 1.26
CA TYR A 151 0.72 -0.21 1.31
C TYR A 151 1.51 -1.20 0.47
N LYS A 152 2.16 -0.75 -0.60
CA LYS A 152 3.05 -1.53 -1.45
C LYS A 152 4.28 -0.69 -1.76
N ILE A 153 5.45 -1.30 -1.67
CA ILE A 153 6.73 -0.78 -2.19
C ILE A 153 7.43 -1.93 -2.91
N ALA A 154 8.12 -1.63 -4.01
CA ALA A 154 9.03 -2.62 -4.56
C ALA A 154 10.19 -2.83 -3.56
N PRO A 155 10.67 -4.08 -3.39
CA PRO A 155 11.87 -4.34 -2.61
C PRO A 155 13.01 -3.49 -3.19
N VAL A 156 13.65 -2.68 -2.35
CA VAL A 156 14.86 -1.96 -2.74
C VAL A 156 15.91 -3.01 -3.10
N PRO A 157 16.37 -3.07 -4.37
CA PRO A 157 17.42 -3.99 -4.73
C PRO A 157 18.68 -3.50 -4.01
N GLU A 158 19.22 -4.32 -3.11
CA GLU A 158 20.58 -4.14 -2.59
C GLU A 158 21.60 -5.10 -3.26
N PRO A 159 21.62 -5.31 -4.59
CA PRO A 159 22.60 -6.22 -5.20
C PRO A 159 24.03 -5.72 -4.98
N THR A 160 24.23 -4.40 -4.89
CA THR A 160 25.53 -3.81 -4.55
C THR A 160 25.91 -4.01 -3.09
N THR A 161 25.00 -3.95 -2.12
CA THR A 161 25.35 -4.21 -0.71
C THR A 161 25.82 -5.64 -0.52
N TYR A 162 25.13 -6.62 -1.12
CA TYR A 162 25.57 -8.01 -1.05
C TYR A 162 26.91 -8.23 -1.78
N ALA A 163 27.12 -7.59 -2.93
CA ALA A 163 28.39 -7.64 -3.64
C ALA A 163 29.53 -7.00 -2.84
N MET A 164 29.30 -5.86 -2.21
CA MET A 164 30.29 -5.15 -1.38
C MET A 164 30.57 -5.90 -0.07
N LEU A 165 29.56 -6.51 0.53
CA LEU A 165 29.71 -7.41 1.68
C LEU A 165 30.54 -8.64 1.31
N ALA A 166 30.22 -9.29 0.19
CA ALA A 166 30.96 -10.44 -0.31
C ALA A 166 32.40 -10.09 -0.68
N ALA A 167 32.62 -8.93 -1.30
CA ALA A 167 33.95 -8.40 -1.60
C ALA A 167 34.75 -8.13 -0.33
N GLY A 168 34.12 -7.50 0.68
CA GLY A 168 34.73 -7.26 1.99
C GLY A 168 35.12 -8.56 2.70
N LEU A 169 34.21 -9.54 2.76
CA LEU A 169 34.47 -10.87 3.32
C LEU A 169 35.57 -11.62 2.56
N GLY A 170 35.57 -11.53 1.23
CA GLY A 170 36.61 -12.11 0.38
C GLY A 170 37.99 -11.53 0.69
N LEU A 171 38.09 -10.20 0.82
CA LEU A 171 39.33 -9.53 1.18
C LEU A 171 39.85 -9.95 2.57
N VAL A 172 38.97 -9.97 3.57
CA VAL A 172 39.31 -10.42 4.94
C VAL A 172 39.80 -11.87 4.93
N GLY A 173 39.14 -12.76 4.17
CA GLY A 173 39.55 -14.15 4.00
C GLY A 173 40.95 -14.31 3.39
N VAL A 174 41.27 -13.51 2.37
CA VAL A 174 42.61 -13.49 1.75
C VAL A 174 43.68 -13.03 2.74
N ILE A 175 43.41 -11.97 3.51
CA ILE A 175 44.33 -11.45 4.54
C ILE A 175 44.58 -12.50 5.63
N ALA A 176 43.52 -13.14 6.13
CA ALA A 176 43.62 -14.20 7.15
C ALA A 176 44.48 -15.38 6.66
N ARG A 177 44.29 -15.81 5.40
CA ARG A 177 45.12 -16.88 4.79
C ARG A 177 46.60 -16.51 4.73
N ARG A 178 46.93 -15.27 4.32
CA ARG A 178 48.33 -14.80 4.23
C ARG A 178 49.02 -14.74 5.60
N ARG A 179 48.28 -14.39 6.66
CA ARG A 179 48.79 -14.37 8.03
C ARG A 179 49.10 -15.77 8.52
N LYS A 180 48.21 -16.74 8.27
CA LYS A 180 48.44 -18.15 8.65
C LYS A 180 49.66 -18.75 7.95
N ALA A 181 49.95 -18.35 6.70
CA ALA A 181 51.11 -18.86 5.95
C ALA A 181 52.46 -18.24 6.39
N ARG A 182 52.45 -17.21 7.24
CA ARG A 182 53.65 -16.54 7.77
C ARG A 182 53.93 -16.85 9.25
N ALA A 183 53.03 -17.58 9.90
CA ALA A 183 53.17 -18.11 11.25
C ALA A 183 53.56 -19.58 11.17
#